data_AF-A0A821CWR3-F1
#
_entry.id   AF-A0A821CWR3-F1
#
_cell.length_a   1.000
_cell.length_b   1.000
_cell.length_c   1.000
_cell.angle_alpha   90.00
_cell.angle_beta   90.00
_cell.angle_gamma   90.00
#
_symmetry.space_group_name_H-M   'P 1'
#
loop_
_entity.id
_entity.type
_entity.pdbx_description
1 polymer ?
#
loop_
_entity_poly.entity_id
_entity_poly.type
_entity_poly.pdbx_seq_one_letter_code
_entity_poly.pdbx_strand_id
1 'polypeptide(L)'
;MEELFWNLPIRTTHARRPIQYRLKRFGLPANKLTFDLRRIDDSESASLRKETTVAEYFEKKYKKLTYPHLPCIDARNGEEERAQWLPMETVQIVEWERAMRSLDSVQQAIVAKKSIVEPSQRYDKIMDIIRNRNFNADRYLPELNIHVKGEEMLKIRARILPPPQITYRGQNNQEVVENVAFGKWKIGNQFCSTSVINKWGMIYFGTKPDANIIEILKKFEQQLPSLLRRYGIVINSNPITMAKPSQKHEIDNAFGNIKSQGWQLAIVILNETVAQVYNYVKQLGNQKLGLITQCTSFQAVQKNSQKLHMYVENLSQKINAKIGGINGIVNLKTALSQASKNDRFMFFGAD
;
A
#
# COMPACT_ATOMS: atom_id res chain seq x y z
N MET A 1 -11.99 -14.96 8.82
CA MET A 1 -11.77 -16.08 7.88
C MET A 1 -12.97 -16.23 6.93
N GLU A 2 -14.21 -16.18 7.42
CA GLU A 2 -15.41 -16.30 6.57
C GLU A 2 -15.52 -15.22 5.49
N GLU A 3 -15.19 -13.97 5.81
CA GLU A 3 -15.12 -12.87 4.83
C GLU A 3 -14.16 -13.15 3.66
N LEU A 4 -13.14 -14.01 3.86
CA LEU A 4 -12.18 -14.37 2.81
C LEU A 4 -12.83 -15.27 1.74
N PHE A 5 -13.86 -16.02 2.07
CA PHE A 5 -14.47 -16.99 1.16
C PHE A 5 -15.86 -16.58 0.70
N TRP A 6 -16.42 -15.51 1.27
CA TRP A 6 -17.71 -14.97 0.87
C TRP A 6 -17.78 -14.75 -0.65
N ASN A 7 -18.83 -15.30 -1.25
CA ASN A 7 -19.16 -15.20 -2.67
C ASN A 7 -18.12 -15.78 -3.64
N LEU A 8 -17.16 -16.56 -3.14
CA LEU A 8 -16.16 -17.21 -3.97
C LEU A 8 -16.82 -18.36 -4.76
N PRO A 9 -16.59 -18.47 -6.08
CA PRO A 9 -17.14 -19.57 -6.85
C PRO A 9 -16.35 -20.85 -6.57
N ILE A 10 -17.10 -21.91 -6.34
CA ILE A 10 -16.62 -23.24 -6.01
C ILE A 10 -17.26 -24.25 -6.96
N ARG A 11 -16.56 -25.33 -7.28
CA ARG A 11 -17.07 -26.45 -8.09
C ARG A 11 -17.09 -27.73 -7.26
N THR A 12 -18.11 -28.56 -7.44
CA THR A 12 -18.17 -29.88 -6.79
C THR A 12 -17.21 -30.87 -7.44
N THR A 13 -16.67 -31.79 -6.64
CA THR A 13 -15.75 -32.86 -7.09
C THR A 13 -16.30 -34.27 -6.86
N HIS A 14 -17.38 -34.41 -6.09
CA HIS A 14 -17.95 -35.71 -5.72
C HIS A 14 -18.92 -36.29 -6.78
N ALA A 15 -19.40 -35.47 -7.72
CA ALA A 15 -20.36 -35.87 -8.74
C ALA A 15 -19.70 -36.01 -10.13
N ARG A 16 -20.26 -36.87 -11.00
CA ARG A 16 -19.75 -37.07 -12.38
C ARG A 16 -19.75 -35.79 -13.22
N ARG A 17 -20.71 -34.90 -12.99
CA ARG A 17 -20.77 -33.56 -13.59
C ARG A 17 -20.53 -32.54 -12.48
N PRO A 18 -19.40 -31.80 -12.52
CA PRO A 18 -19.15 -30.71 -11.59
C PRO A 18 -20.24 -29.63 -11.72
N ILE A 19 -20.79 -29.21 -10.60
CA ILE A 19 -21.72 -28.09 -10.52
C ILE A 19 -21.00 -26.93 -9.84
N GLN A 20 -21.15 -25.73 -10.40
CA GLN A 20 -20.60 -24.52 -9.82
C GLN A 20 -21.61 -23.88 -8.87
N TYR A 21 -21.10 -23.43 -7.74
CA TYR A 21 -21.82 -22.75 -6.68
C TYR A 21 -21.05 -21.51 -6.24
N ARG A 22 -21.70 -20.65 -5.47
CA ARG A 22 -21.02 -19.60 -4.71
C ARG A 22 -21.06 -19.92 -3.22
N LEU A 23 -19.93 -19.72 -2.54
CA LEU A 23 -19.83 -19.92 -1.09
C LEU A 23 -20.55 -18.79 -0.35
N LYS A 24 -21.48 -19.14 0.54
CA LYS A 24 -22.20 -18.18 1.39
C LYS A 24 -21.61 -18.15 2.80
N ARG A 25 -21.44 -19.28 3.46
CA ARG A 25 -20.90 -19.34 4.83
C ARG A 25 -20.44 -20.75 5.18
N PHE A 26 -19.78 -20.89 6.33
CA PHE A 26 -19.48 -22.17 6.91
C PHE A 26 -20.56 -22.56 7.92
N GLY A 27 -20.94 -23.84 7.91
CA GLY A 27 -21.95 -24.42 8.80
C GLY A 27 -21.32 -25.34 9.85
N LEU A 28 -22.16 -26.21 10.43
CA LEU A 28 -21.69 -27.22 11.36
C LEU A 28 -20.85 -28.31 10.66
N PRO A 29 -20.04 -29.08 11.42
CA PRO A 29 -19.34 -30.25 10.92
C PRO A 29 -20.24 -31.24 10.16
N ALA A 30 -19.73 -31.89 9.12
CA ALA A 30 -20.52 -32.81 8.31
C ALA A 30 -21.13 -33.99 9.09
N ASN A 31 -20.48 -34.44 10.17
CA ASN A 31 -21.00 -35.48 11.07
C ASN A 31 -22.05 -34.99 12.08
N LYS A 32 -22.28 -33.68 12.19
CA LYS A 32 -23.27 -33.07 13.10
C LYS A 32 -24.37 -32.36 12.35
N LEU A 33 -24.09 -31.86 11.16
CA LEU A 33 -25.04 -31.13 10.35
C LEU A 33 -26.06 -32.08 9.74
N THR A 34 -27.33 -31.92 10.12
CA THR A 34 -28.45 -32.71 9.62
C THR A 34 -29.28 -31.94 8.59
N PHE A 35 -29.98 -32.69 7.74
CA PHE A 35 -30.98 -32.14 6.83
C PHE A 35 -32.08 -33.17 6.55
N ASP A 36 -33.26 -32.67 6.16
CA ASP A 36 -34.39 -33.50 5.76
C ASP A 36 -34.17 -34.08 4.35
N LEU A 37 -33.93 -35.38 4.26
CA LEU A 37 -33.87 -36.10 3.00
C LEU A 37 -35.29 -36.50 2.57
N ARG A 38 -35.79 -35.91 1.48
CA ARG A 38 -37.05 -36.33 0.85
C ARG A 38 -36.76 -37.53 -0.07
N ARG A 39 -37.41 -38.67 0.17
CA ARG A 39 -37.48 -39.78 -0.81
C ARG A 39 -38.49 -39.40 -1.89
N ILE A 40 -38.09 -39.57 -3.15
CA ILE A 40 -38.99 -39.60 -4.29
C ILE A 40 -39.15 -41.07 -4.60
N ASP A 41 -40.03 -41.76 -3.87
CA ASP A 41 -40.52 -43.07 -4.30
C ASP A 41 -42.00 -42.86 -4.60
N ASP A 42 -42.41 -43.36 -5.77
CA ASP A 42 -43.73 -43.21 -6.35
C ASP A 42 -44.84 -43.78 -5.46
N SER A 43 -46.03 -43.19 -5.59
CA SER A 43 -47.32 -43.48 -4.94
C SER A 43 -47.62 -42.75 -3.63
N GLU A 44 -48.79 -42.12 -3.66
CA GLU A 44 -49.46 -41.36 -2.61
C GLU A 44 -49.45 -42.10 -1.27
N SER A 45 -48.63 -41.66 -0.32
CA SER A 45 -48.95 -41.59 1.13
C SER A 45 -47.71 -41.19 1.95
N ALA A 46 -47.81 -40.09 2.71
CA ALA A 46 -46.89 -39.64 3.76
C ALA A 46 -45.39 -39.54 3.38
N SER A 47 -44.95 -38.32 3.04
CA SER A 47 -43.53 -37.98 2.93
C SER A 47 -42.79 -38.23 4.26
N LEU A 48 -42.24 -39.42 4.45
CA LEU A 48 -41.34 -39.74 5.56
C LEU A 48 -40.06 -38.91 5.39
N ARG A 49 -40.01 -37.76 6.06
CA ARG A 49 -38.81 -36.94 6.19
C ARG A 49 -37.85 -37.71 7.09
N LYS A 50 -36.78 -38.25 6.49
CA LYS A 50 -35.71 -38.87 7.26
C LYS A 50 -34.62 -37.85 7.48
N GLU A 51 -34.42 -37.45 8.73
CA GLU A 51 -33.26 -36.66 9.13
C GLU A 51 -32.01 -37.54 8.98
N THR A 52 -30.99 -37.02 8.29
CA THR A 52 -29.69 -37.70 8.14
C THR A 52 -28.58 -36.66 8.17
N THR A 53 -27.41 -37.05 8.64
CA THR A 53 -26.25 -36.15 8.61
C THR A 53 -25.70 -36.02 7.19
N VAL A 54 -25.03 -34.90 6.90
CA VAL A 54 -24.33 -34.73 5.62
C VAL A 54 -23.30 -35.84 5.43
N ALA A 55 -22.57 -36.23 6.48
CA ALA A 55 -21.59 -37.32 6.41
C ALA A 55 -22.23 -38.67 6.01
N GLU A 56 -23.35 -39.06 6.63
CA GLU A 56 -24.06 -40.29 6.31
C GLU A 56 -24.62 -40.29 4.88
N TYR A 57 -25.17 -39.16 4.44
CA TYR A 57 -25.67 -39.03 3.07
C TYR A 57 -24.55 -39.20 2.05
N PHE A 58 -23.39 -38.55 2.27
CA PHE A 58 -22.24 -38.67 1.38
C PHE A 58 -21.63 -40.08 1.38
N GLU A 59 -21.57 -40.77 2.52
CA GLU A 59 -21.11 -42.17 2.59
C GLU A 59 -22.02 -43.11 1.79
N LYS A 60 -23.35 -42.90 1.82
CA LYS A 60 -24.32 -43.74 1.11
C LYS A 60 -24.42 -43.45 -0.39
N LYS A 61 -24.44 -42.17 -0.77
CA LYS A 61 -24.69 -41.75 -2.16
C LYS A 61 -23.41 -41.59 -2.97
N TYR A 62 -22.31 -41.25 -2.32
CA TYR A 62 -21.04 -40.93 -2.96
C TYR A 62 -19.90 -41.75 -2.35
N LYS A 63 -19.07 -41.13 -1.52
CA LYS A 63 -17.92 -41.75 -0.84
C LYS A 63 -17.91 -41.30 0.61
N LYS A 64 -17.44 -42.20 1.49
CA LYS A 64 -17.15 -41.88 2.89
C LYS A 64 -16.20 -40.69 2.99
N LEU A 65 -16.58 -39.71 3.81
CA LEU A 65 -15.77 -38.53 4.04
C LEU A 65 -14.53 -38.85 4.86
N THR A 66 -13.38 -38.26 4.52
CA THR A 66 -12.12 -38.45 5.28
C THR A 66 -12.08 -37.53 6.50
N TYR A 67 -12.64 -36.33 6.37
CA TYR A 67 -12.64 -35.29 7.39
C TYR A 67 -14.06 -34.86 7.78
N PRO A 68 -14.91 -35.78 8.29
CA PRO A 68 -16.32 -35.46 8.58
C PRO A 68 -16.49 -34.48 9.74
N HIS A 69 -15.43 -34.20 10.50
CA HIS A 69 -15.40 -33.21 11.58
C HIS A 69 -15.21 -31.76 11.08
N LEU A 70 -14.90 -31.55 9.79
CA LEU A 70 -14.78 -30.22 9.20
C LEU A 70 -16.15 -29.63 8.87
N PRO A 71 -16.30 -28.29 8.92
CA PRO A 71 -17.51 -27.58 8.53
C PRO A 71 -18.01 -27.94 7.14
N CYS A 72 -19.33 -27.98 6.97
CA CYS A 72 -19.94 -27.91 5.65
C CYS A 72 -19.98 -26.47 5.13
N ILE A 73 -20.03 -26.32 3.82
CA ILE A 73 -20.20 -25.07 3.10
C ILE A 73 -21.67 -24.91 2.72
N ASP A 74 -22.25 -23.76 3.07
CA ASP A 74 -23.54 -23.31 2.52
C ASP A 74 -23.29 -22.79 1.10
N ALA A 75 -23.64 -23.61 0.12
CA ALA A 75 -23.45 -23.33 -1.29
C ALA A 75 -24.77 -22.80 -1.89
N ARG A 76 -24.68 -21.76 -2.73
CA ARG A 76 -25.83 -21.22 -3.48
C ARG A 76 -25.62 -21.37 -4.98
N ASN A 77 -26.69 -21.72 -5.69
CA ASN A 77 -26.77 -21.70 -7.14
C ASN A 77 -28.01 -20.90 -7.54
N GLY A 78 -27.82 -19.77 -8.22
CA GLY A 78 -28.92 -18.84 -8.53
C GLY A 78 -29.51 -18.13 -7.30
N GLU A 79 -30.81 -17.83 -7.37
CA GLU A 79 -31.58 -17.11 -6.35
C GLU A 79 -32.22 -18.03 -5.30
N GLU A 80 -31.88 -19.32 -5.29
CA GLU A 80 -32.43 -20.25 -4.31
C GLU A 80 -32.03 -19.85 -2.87
N GLU A 81 -33.04 -19.61 -2.02
CA GLU A 81 -32.83 -19.32 -0.59
C GLU A 81 -32.47 -20.58 0.22
N ARG A 82 -32.73 -21.77 -0.32
CA ARG A 82 -32.49 -23.03 0.37
C ARG A 82 -31.00 -23.31 0.47
N ALA A 83 -30.51 -23.49 1.70
CA ALA A 83 -29.12 -23.86 1.95
C ALA A 83 -28.78 -25.21 1.29
N GLN A 84 -27.72 -25.25 0.50
CA GLN A 84 -27.17 -26.47 -0.06
C GLN A 84 -25.85 -26.79 0.63
N TRP A 85 -25.87 -27.78 1.52
CA TRP A 85 -24.72 -28.10 2.35
C TRP A 85 -23.77 -29.07 1.66
N LEU A 86 -22.53 -28.61 1.42
CA LEU A 86 -21.48 -29.39 0.80
C LEU A 86 -20.30 -29.58 1.77
N PRO A 87 -19.82 -30.80 2.02
CA PRO A 87 -18.59 -31.00 2.79
C PRO A 87 -17.40 -30.30 2.12
N MET A 88 -16.54 -29.65 2.91
CA MET A 88 -15.37 -28.92 2.40
C MET A 88 -14.46 -29.76 1.50
N GLU A 89 -14.31 -31.06 1.77
CA GLU A 89 -13.47 -31.97 0.97
C GLU A 89 -14.05 -32.31 -0.41
N THR A 90 -15.30 -31.94 -0.68
CA THR A 90 -16.01 -32.28 -1.93
C THR A 90 -16.19 -31.10 -2.88
N VAL A 91 -15.48 -30.00 -2.61
CA VAL A 91 -15.48 -28.80 -3.45
C VAL A 91 -14.07 -28.29 -3.70
N GLN A 92 -13.89 -27.58 -4.80
CA GLN A 92 -12.67 -26.86 -5.16
C GLN A 92 -13.00 -25.43 -5.54
N ILE A 93 -12.10 -24.49 -5.24
CA ILE A 93 -12.20 -23.12 -5.74
C ILE A 93 -12.04 -23.15 -7.26
N VAL A 94 -12.89 -22.42 -7.99
CA VAL A 94 -12.80 -22.31 -9.44
C VAL A 94 -11.49 -21.60 -9.81
N GLU A 95 -10.79 -22.13 -10.82
CA GLU A 95 -9.56 -21.54 -11.32
C GLU A 95 -9.81 -20.21 -12.03
N TRP A 96 -8.77 -19.37 -12.14
CA TRP A 96 -8.81 -18.09 -12.87
C TRP A 96 -9.72 -17.00 -12.26
N GLU A 97 -10.13 -17.16 -11.00
CA GLU A 97 -10.88 -16.15 -10.28
C GLU A 97 -10.00 -14.96 -9.86
N ARG A 98 -10.48 -13.75 -10.18
CA ARG A 98 -9.80 -12.51 -9.82
C ARG A 98 -10.04 -12.19 -8.35
N ALA A 99 -8.96 -12.03 -7.59
CA ALA A 99 -9.05 -11.47 -6.23
C ALA A 99 -9.40 -9.96 -6.33
N MET A 100 -10.60 -9.60 -5.87
CA MET A 100 -11.10 -8.21 -5.87
C MET A 100 -10.80 -7.44 -4.59
N ARG A 101 -10.34 -8.14 -3.55
CA ARG A 101 -9.97 -7.57 -2.27
C ARG A 101 -8.63 -6.85 -2.34
N SER A 102 -8.52 -5.77 -1.59
CA SER A 102 -7.26 -5.06 -1.40
C SER A 102 -6.21 -6.00 -0.82
N LEU A 103 -5.04 -6.01 -1.44
CA LEU A 103 -3.88 -6.73 -0.94
C LEU A 103 -3.35 -6.04 0.32
N ASP A 104 -2.89 -6.83 1.29
CA ASP A 104 -2.16 -6.27 2.43
C ASP A 104 -0.77 -5.75 2.00
N SER A 105 -0.10 -4.99 2.87
CA SER A 105 1.19 -4.36 2.54
C SER A 105 2.29 -5.36 2.12
N VAL A 106 2.27 -6.58 2.66
CA VAL A 106 3.25 -7.64 2.35
C VAL A 106 2.94 -8.21 0.98
N GLN A 107 1.67 -8.53 0.72
CA GLN A 107 1.18 -9.00 -0.57
C GLN A 107 1.42 -7.96 -1.67
N GLN A 108 1.15 -6.67 -1.42
CA GLN A 108 1.45 -5.57 -2.33
C GLN A 108 2.94 -5.51 -2.67
N ALA A 109 3.81 -5.64 -1.67
CA ALA A 109 5.26 -5.64 -1.89
C ALA A 109 5.71 -6.84 -2.75
N ILE A 110 5.13 -8.02 -2.53
CA ILE A 110 5.41 -9.23 -3.35
C ILE A 110 4.96 -9.01 -4.79
N VAL A 111 3.74 -8.51 -5.00
CA VAL A 111 3.21 -8.22 -6.35
C VAL A 111 4.06 -7.16 -7.03
N ALA A 112 4.38 -6.06 -6.35
CA ALA A 112 5.22 -5.01 -6.90
C ALA A 112 6.59 -5.56 -7.32
N LYS A 113 7.25 -6.35 -6.47
CA LYS A 113 8.55 -6.96 -6.78
C LYS A 113 8.47 -7.91 -7.98
N LYS A 114 7.41 -8.69 -8.11
CA LYS A 114 7.19 -9.59 -9.26
C LYS A 114 6.81 -8.85 -10.54
N SER A 115 6.18 -7.69 -10.42
CA SER A 115 5.75 -6.86 -11.55
C SER A 115 6.86 -5.95 -12.07
N ILE A 116 7.91 -5.68 -11.29
CA ILE A 116 9.09 -4.96 -11.76
C ILE A 116 9.89 -5.88 -12.67
N VAL A 117 9.99 -5.48 -13.94
CA VAL A 117 10.74 -6.18 -14.99
C VAL A 117 11.45 -5.10 -15.79
N GLU A 118 12.69 -5.36 -16.19
CA GLU A 118 13.48 -4.42 -17.00
C GLU A 118 12.79 -4.14 -18.35
N PRO A 119 12.95 -2.95 -18.94
CA PRO A 119 12.30 -2.60 -20.20
C PRO A 119 12.56 -3.58 -21.34
N SER A 120 13.79 -4.09 -21.49
CA SER A 120 14.15 -5.10 -22.49
C SER A 120 13.37 -6.40 -22.28
N GLN A 121 13.42 -6.95 -21.07
CA GLN A 121 12.68 -8.18 -20.73
C GLN A 121 11.16 -8.00 -20.87
N ARG A 122 10.64 -6.80 -20.58
CA ARG A 122 9.21 -6.49 -20.79
C ARG A 122 8.88 -6.44 -22.28
N TYR A 123 9.75 -5.85 -23.10
CA TYR A 123 9.61 -5.87 -24.56
C TYR A 123 9.54 -7.31 -25.08
N ASP A 124 10.51 -8.16 -24.70
CA ASP A 124 10.57 -9.56 -25.12
C ASP A 124 9.31 -10.32 -24.75
N LYS A 125 8.83 -10.16 -23.50
CA LYS A 125 7.57 -10.77 -23.03
C LYS A 125 6.36 -10.34 -23.86
N ILE A 126 6.28 -9.06 -24.24
CA ILE A 126 5.17 -8.57 -25.07
C ILE A 126 5.27 -9.19 -26.47
N MET A 127 6.47 -9.22 -27.06
CA MET A 127 6.69 -9.83 -28.37
C MET A 127 6.41 -11.35 -28.36
N ASP A 128 6.75 -12.05 -27.28
CA ASP A 128 6.39 -13.46 -27.07
C ASP A 128 4.87 -13.66 -27.06
N ILE A 129 4.13 -12.81 -26.34
CA ILE A 129 2.67 -12.86 -26.32
C ILE A 129 2.10 -12.65 -27.73
N ILE A 130 2.62 -11.68 -28.49
CA ILE A 130 2.15 -11.39 -29.85
C ILE A 130 2.42 -12.58 -30.78
N ARG A 131 3.64 -13.13 -30.74
CA ARG A 131 4.03 -14.31 -31.55
C ARG A 131 3.18 -15.53 -31.21
N ASN A 132 2.98 -15.82 -29.92
CA ASN A 132 2.20 -16.96 -29.46
C ASN A 132 0.70 -16.82 -29.73
N ARG A 133 0.18 -15.59 -29.69
CA ARG A 133 -1.24 -15.33 -30.00
C ARG A 133 -1.52 -15.43 -31.49
N ASN A 134 -0.54 -15.11 -32.35
CA ASN A 134 -0.67 -15.13 -33.80
C ASN A 134 -2.00 -14.51 -34.25
N PHE A 135 -2.23 -13.24 -33.92
CA PHE A 135 -3.54 -12.58 -34.08
C PHE A 135 -4.14 -12.76 -35.48
N ASN A 136 -3.31 -12.72 -36.53
CA ASN A 136 -3.78 -12.86 -37.92
C ASN A 136 -4.26 -14.27 -38.28
N ALA A 137 -4.09 -15.28 -37.41
CA ALA A 137 -4.70 -16.59 -37.55
C ALA A 137 -6.16 -16.64 -37.04
N ASP A 138 -6.64 -15.58 -36.38
CA ASP A 138 -8.04 -15.48 -35.97
C ASP A 138 -8.94 -15.30 -37.21
N ARG A 139 -9.96 -16.16 -37.33
CA ARG A 139 -10.88 -16.19 -38.47
C ARG A 139 -11.69 -14.90 -38.67
N TYR A 140 -11.91 -14.13 -37.61
CA TYR A 140 -12.77 -12.94 -37.66
C TYR A 140 -12.03 -11.69 -38.15
N LEU A 141 -10.70 -11.61 -37.96
CA LEU A 141 -9.96 -10.41 -38.36
C LEU A 141 -9.96 -10.17 -39.88
N PRO A 142 -9.79 -11.20 -40.74
CA PRO A 142 -9.92 -11.04 -42.19
C PRO A 142 -11.32 -10.60 -42.62
N GLU A 143 -12.39 -11.12 -42.00
CA GLU A 143 -13.78 -10.71 -42.28
C GLU A 143 -14.01 -9.21 -41.98
N LEU A 144 -13.29 -8.69 -40.98
CA LEU A 144 -13.34 -7.29 -40.57
C LEU A 144 -12.31 -6.40 -41.31
N ASN A 145 -11.55 -6.96 -42.26
CA ASN A 145 -10.43 -6.28 -42.93
C ASN A 145 -9.37 -5.71 -41.95
N ILE A 146 -9.13 -6.41 -40.84
CA ILE A 146 -8.14 -6.04 -39.83
C ILE A 146 -6.89 -6.91 -40.00
N HIS A 147 -5.72 -6.26 -40.00
CA HIS A 147 -4.43 -6.94 -40.01
C HIS A 147 -3.52 -6.37 -38.92
N VAL A 148 -2.97 -7.24 -38.08
CA VAL A 148 -2.10 -6.86 -36.96
C VAL A 148 -0.64 -7.07 -37.36
N LYS A 149 0.14 -5.99 -37.43
CA LYS A 149 1.60 -6.06 -37.59
C LYS A 149 2.23 -6.45 -36.25
N GLY A 150 2.77 -7.67 -36.18
CA GLY A 150 3.21 -8.29 -34.93
C GLY A 150 4.72 -8.53 -34.83
N GLU A 151 5.48 -8.16 -35.85
CA GLU A 151 6.92 -8.42 -35.98
C GLU A 151 7.74 -7.48 -35.10
N GLU A 152 7.28 -6.23 -34.92
CA GLU A 152 7.92 -5.24 -34.08
C GLU A 152 6.92 -4.21 -33.51
N MET A 153 7.24 -3.65 -32.35
CA MET A 153 6.51 -2.49 -31.82
C MET A 153 6.73 -1.25 -32.69
N LEU A 154 5.72 -0.37 -32.72
CA LEU A 154 5.78 0.89 -33.44
C LEU A 154 7.00 1.73 -32.99
N LYS A 155 7.87 2.08 -33.95
CA LYS A 155 9.02 2.95 -33.71
C LYS A 155 8.59 4.41 -33.82
N ILE A 156 8.83 5.18 -32.76
CA ILE A 156 8.47 6.59 -32.66
C ILE A 156 9.75 7.40 -32.46
N ARG A 157 9.92 8.49 -33.22
CA ARG A 157 11.01 9.44 -32.98
C ARG A 157 10.71 10.25 -31.73
N ALA A 158 11.57 10.16 -30.73
CA ALA A 158 11.49 10.92 -29.49
C ALA A 158 12.60 11.97 -29.41
N ARG A 159 12.43 12.94 -28.50
CA ARG A 159 13.45 13.95 -28.17
C ARG A 159 13.80 13.87 -26.70
N ILE A 160 15.08 13.99 -26.39
CA ILE A 160 15.57 14.13 -25.01
C ILE A 160 15.65 15.61 -24.71
N LEU A 161 14.81 16.09 -23.79
CA LEU A 161 14.86 17.49 -23.36
C LEU A 161 16.09 17.71 -22.46
N PRO A 162 16.74 18.88 -22.55
CA PRO A 162 17.84 19.21 -21.65
C PRO A 162 17.34 19.23 -20.20
N PRO A 163 18.16 18.76 -19.25
CA PRO A 163 17.77 18.77 -17.84
C PRO A 163 17.63 20.21 -17.33
N PRO A 164 16.71 20.46 -16.39
CA PRO A 164 16.58 21.77 -15.78
C PRO A 164 17.79 22.07 -14.87
N GLN A 165 18.08 23.35 -14.70
CA GLN A 165 19.04 23.83 -13.70
C GLN A 165 18.31 24.09 -12.39
N ILE A 166 18.86 23.57 -11.29
CA ILE A 166 18.30 23.74 -9.94
C ILE A 166 19.29 24.55 -9.11
N THR A 167 18.86 25.70 -8.64
CA THR A 167 19.66 26.61 -7.81
C THR A 167 19.41 26.32 -6.32
N TYR A 168 20.49 26.29 -5.55
CA TYR A 168 20.54 26.18 -4.10
C TYR A 168 21.38 27.32 -3.50
N ARG A 169 21.42 27.42 -2.17
CA ARG A 169 22.23 28.40 -1.43
C ARG A 169 23.60 27.82 -1.08
N GLY A 170 24.66 28.36 -1.68
CA GLY A 170 26.05 28.04 -1.37
C GLY A 170 26.62 28.84 -0.19
N GLN A 171 27.94 28.84 -0.08
CA GLN A 171 28.66 29.62 0.92
C GLN A 171 28.45 31.13 0.72
N ASN A 172 28.48 31.90 1.80
CA ASN A 172 28.27 33.35 1.78
C ASN A 172 26.97 33.79 1.09
N ASN A 173 25.92 32.95 1.15
CA ASN A 173 24.60 33.20 0.56
C ASN A 173 24.61 33.36 -0.98
N GLN A 174 25.60 32.80 -1.67
CA GLN A 174 25.66 32.79 -3.13
C GLN A 174 24.73 31.73 -3.74
N GLU A 175 24.20 32.01 -4.92
CA GLU A 175 23.44 31.02 -5.71
C GLU A 175 24.39 29.99 -6.35
N VAL A 176 24.12 28.70 -6.12
CA VAL A 176 24.89 27.60 -6.71
C VAL A 176 23.96 26.69 -7.48
N VAL A 177 24.32 26.37 -8.72
CA VAL A 177 23.54 25.46 -9.58
C VAL A 177 24.01 24.02 -9.36
N GLU A 178 23.06 23.14 -9.03
CA GLU A 178 23.28 21.69 -8.94
C GLU A 178 22.99 21.02 -10.28
N ASN A 179 23.86 20.08 -10.66
CA ASN A 179 23.74 19.37 -11.94
C ASN A 179 22.70 18.24 -11.87
N VAL A 180 21.70 18.31 -12.73
CA VAL A 180 20.69 17.27 -12.90
C VAL A 180 21.09 16.32 -14.03
N ALA A 181 21.23 15.04 -13.73
CA ALA A 181 21.55 13.98 -14.68
C ALA A 181 20.52 12.86 -14.59
N PHE A 182 19.91 12.48 -15.72
CA PHE A 182 18.89 11.43 -15.79
C PHE A 182 17.76 11.60 -14.75
N GLY A 183 17.31 12.84 -14.54
CA GLY A 183 16.25 13.18 -13.59
C GLY A 183 16.67 13.08 -12.11
N LYS A 184 17.97 13.00 -11.81
CA LYS A 184 18.51 12.90 -10.45
C LYS A 184 19.60 13.93 -10.22
N TRP A 185 19.71 14.40 -8.99
CA TRP A 185 20.83 15.23 -8.52
C TRP A 185 21.08 14.91 -7.04
N LYS A 186 22.24 15.33 -6.53
CA LYS A 186 22.55 15.30 -5.10
C LYS A 186 22.47 16.73 -4.57
N ILE A 187 22.09 16.89 -3.31
CA ILE A 187 22.08 18.19 -2.66
C ILE A 187 23.46 18.40 -2.03
N GLY A 188 24.33 19.16 -2.69
CA GLY A 188 25.66 19.52 -2.18
C GLY A 188 25.65 20.77 -1.31
N ASN A 189 24.62 21.61 -1.45
CA ASN A 189 24.51 22.94 -0.84
C ASN A 189 23.30 23.06 0.11
N GLN A 190 23.11 24.24 0.71
CA GLN A 190 21.99 24.51 1.62
C GLN A 190 20.71 24.86 0.85
N PHE A 191 19.57 24.74 1.54
CA PHE A 191 18.30 25.19 0.99
C PHE A 191 18.28 26.72 0.78
N CYS A 192 17.60 27.16 -0.28
CA CYS A 192 17.50 28.58 -0.66
C CYS A 192 16.97 29.45 0.49
N SER A 193 15.89 28.99 1.13
CA SER A 193 15.28 29.66 2.28
C SER A 193 14.95 28.65 3.37
N THR A 194 15.26 29.02 4.61
CA THR A 194 15.16 28.17 5.80
C THR A 194 14.71 29.02 6.98
N SER A 195 13.94 28.43 7.89
CA SER A 195 13.51 29.08 9.14
C SER A 195 14.25 28.49 10.35
N VAL A 196 14.47 29.31 11.38
CA VAL A 196 15.02 28.85 12.66
C VAL A 196 13.89 28.24 13.50
N ILE A 197 14.14 27.05 14.05
CA ILE A 197 13.21 26.34 14.93
C ILE A 197 13.76 26.43 16.35
N ASN A 198 13.15 27.28 17.18
CA ASN A 198 13.59 27.56 18.55
C ASN A 198 13.10 26.56 19.58
N LYS A 199 11.97 25.90 19.32
CA LYS A 199 11.40 24.88 20.21
C LYS A 199 10.97 23.68 19.39
N TRP A 200 11.63 22.56 19.60
CA TRP A 200 11.29 21.29 18.96
C TRP A 200 11.46 20.13 19.93
N GLY A 201 10.95 18.96 19.53
CA GLY A 201 11.31 17.73 20.21
C GLY A 201 10.83 16.49 19.49
N MET A 202 11.04 15.35 20.14
CA MET A 202 10.80 14.03 19.56
C MET A 202 9.80 13.24 20.40
N ILE A 203 8.79 12.67 19.76
CA ILE A 203 7.76 11.86 20.42
C ILE A 203 7.85 10.46 19.85
N TYR A 204 7.92 9.46 20.71
CA TYR A 204 7.90 8.06 20.31
C TYR A 204 6.55 7.44 20.64
N PHE A 205 5.88 6.89 19.62
CA PHE A 205 4.67 6.09 19.76
C PHE A 205 4.97 4.63 19.41
N GLY A 206 4.75 3.76 20.38
CA GLY A 206 4.92 2.33 20.25
C GLY A 206 4.74 1.62 21.57
N THR A 207 5.08 0.34 21.60
CA THR A 207 5.31 -0.39 22.85
C THR A 207 6.42 0.26 23.66
N LYS A 208 6.41 0.04 24.99
CA LYS A 208 7.44 0.57 25.89
C LYS A 208 8.83 0.25 25.31
N PRO A 209 9.66 1.27 25.03
CA PRO A 209 10.93 1.05 24.34
C PRO A 209 11.90 0.30 25.25
N ASP A 210 12.59 -0.69 24.69
CA ASP A 210 13.70 -1.36 25.35
C ASP A 210 14.99 -0.50 25.31
N ALA A 211 16.06 -1.00 25.93
CA ALA A 211 17.34 -0.29 26.00
C ALA A 211 17.92 0.04 24.61
N ASN A 212 17.78 -0.87 23.65
CA ASN A 212 18.29 -0.71 22.29
C ASN A 212 17.50 0.34 21.50
N ILE A 213 16.17 0.34 21.60
CA ILE A 213 15.31 1.37 21.02
C ILE A 213 15.68 2.74 21.58
N ILE A 214 15.84 2.85 22.91
CA ILE A 214 16.24 4.10 23.57
C ILE A 214 17.60 4.60 23.05
N GLU A 215 18.58 3.72 22.91
CA GLU A 215 19.91 4.06 22.39
C GLU A 215 19.84 4.62 20.96
N ILE A 216 19.10 3.93 20.07
CA ILE A 216 18.92 4.36 18.68
C ILE A 216 18.22 5.72 18.61
N LEU A 217 17.18 5.93 19.42
CA LEU A 217 16.46 7.19 19.49
C LEU A 217 17.37 8.32 19.97
N LYS A 218 18.13 8.12 21.05
CA LYS A 218 19.09 9.11 21.56
C LYS A 218 20.15 9.47 20.54
N LYS A 219 20.69 8.48 19.82
CA LYS A 219 21.66 8.73 18.76
C LYS A 219 21.04 9.56 17.62
N PHE A 220 19.82 9.22 17.21
CA PHE A 220 19.10 9.98 16.20
C PHE A 220 18.83 11.43 16.65
N GLU A 221 18.36 11.59 17.89
CA GLU A 221 18.07 12.84 18.56
C GLU A 221 19.30 13.78 18.58
N GLN A 222 20.46 13.26 18.96
CA GLN A 222 21.73 14.00 19.05
C GLN A 222 22.30 14.39 17.69
N GLN A 223 22.14 13.53 16.67
CA GLN A 223 22.71 13.77 15.34
C GLN A 223 21.81 14.65 14.46
N LEU A 224 20.51 14.68 14.71
CA LEU A 224 19.56 15.41 13.86
C LEU A 224 19.87 16.91 13.72
N PRO A 225 20.18 17.69 14.79
CA PRO A 225 20.51 19.11 14.67
C PRO A 225 21.69 19.38 13.74
N SER A 226 22.78 18.62 13.86
CA SER A 226 23.99 18.83 13.04
C SER A 226 23.75 18.46 11.58
N LEU A 227 22.96 17.40 11.34
CA LEU A 227 22.57 16.99 9.99
C LEU A 227 21.62 17.98 9.32
N LEU A 228 20.66 18.55 10.05
CA LEU A 228 19.77 19.60 9.53
C LEU A 228 20.53 20.91 9.24
N ARG A 229 21.51 21.26 10.07
CA ARG A 229 22.36 22.44 9.87
C ARG A 229 23.14 22.39 8.56
N ARG A 230 23.53 21.20 8.08
CA ARG A 230 24.17 21.04 6.75
C ARG A 230 23.32 21.58 5.61
N TYR A 231 22.00 21.58 5.76
CA TYR A 231 21.05 22.10 4.78
C TYR A 231 20.52 23.50 5.12
N GLY A 232 21.12 24.16 6.12
CA GLY A 232 20.74 25.51 6.55
C GLY A 232 19.61 25.58 7.57
N ILE A 233 19.01 24.45 7.96
CA ILE A 233 17.95 24.42 8.98
C ILE A 233 18.60 24.45 10.37
N VAL A 234 18.35 25.51 11.12
CA VAL A 234 18.84 25.64 12.49
C VAL A 234 17.72 25.25 13.46
N ILE A 235 18.00 24.28 14.32
CA ILE A 235 17.11 23.90 15.42
C ILE A 235 17.83 24.18 16.75
N ASN A 236 17.18 24.95 17.62
CA ASN A 236 17.63 25.30 18.96
C ASN A 236 16.69 24.59 19.95
N SER A 237 17.22 24.12 21.08
CA SER A 237 16.59 23.25 22.12
C SER A 237 17.02 21.78 22.08
N ASN A 238 17.17 21.21 23.28
CA ASN A 238 17.29 19.76 23.48
C ASN A 238 15.89 19.14 23.34
N PRO A 239 15.76 17.96 22.71
CA PRO A 239 14.46 17.30 22.58
C PRO A 239 13.98 16.79 23.93
N ILE A 240 12.67 16.89 24.15
CA ILE A 240 12.04 16.18 25.26
C ILE A 240 11.49 14.88 24.67
N THR A 241 12.22 13.78 24.86
CA THR A 241 11.78 12.45 24.43
C THR A 241 10.66 11.98 25.36
N MET A 242 9.41 12.06 24.90
CA MET A 242 8.26 11.42 25.55
C MET A 242 7.98 10.09 24.87
N ALA A 243 8.29 8.98 25.55
CA ALA A 243 7.79 7.67 25.15
C ALA A 243 6.35 7.54 25.67
N LYS A 244 5.38 7.35 24.78
CA LYS A 244 3.98 7.11 25.18
C LYS A 244 3.40 5.90 24.45
N PRO A 245 2.48 5.16 25.09
CA PRO A 245 1.69 4.17 24.40
C PRO A 245 0.82 4.85 23.31
N SER A 246 0.28 4.04 22.41
CA SER A 246 -0.35 4.51 21.16
C SER A 246 -1.86 4.78 21.31
N GLN A 247 -2.36 4.95 22.54
CA GLN A 247 -3.79 5.19 22.72
C GLN A 247 -4.16 6.65 22.43
N LYS A 248 -5.33 6.86 21.82
CA LYS A 248 -5.82 8.17 21.37
C LYS A 248 -5.72 9.26 22.45
N HIS A 249 -6.15 8.95 23.67
CA HIS A 249 -6.15 9.88 24.80
C HIS A 249 -4.73 10.29 25.23
N GLU A 250 -3.75 9.40 25.11
CA GLU A 250 -2.35 9.68 25.48
C GLU A 250 -1.68 10.58 24.45
N ILE A 251 -2.03 10.40 23.17
CA ILE A 251 -1.63 11.26 22.06
C ILE A 251 -2.20 12.66 22.29
N ASP A 252 -3.49 12.78 22.59
CA ASP A 252 -4.14 14.07 22.87
C ASP A 252 -3.44 14.83 24.01
N ASN A 253 -3.20 14.16 25.13
CA ASN A 253 -2.49 14.75 26.28
C ASN A 253 -1.04 15.15 25.92
N ALA A 254 -0.34 14.34 25.12
CA ALA A 254 1.02 14.68 24.67
C ALA A 254 1.04 15.96 23.83
N PHE A 255 0.16 16.01 22.84
CA PHE A 255 0.06 17.12 21.90
C PHE A 255 -0.45 18.39 22.56
N GLY A 256 -1.36 18.28 23.54
CA GLY A 256 -1.80 19.40 24.39
C GLY A 256 -0.65 20.02 25.19
N ASN A 257 0.13 19.18 25.89
CA ASN A 257 1.29 19.62 26.66
C ASN A 257 2.37 20.25 25.76
N ILE A 258 2.61 19.67 24.59
CA ILE A 258 3.58 20.19 23.61
C ILE A 258 3.16 21.56 23.09
N LYS A 259 1.85 21.73 22.83
CA LYS A 259 1.32 23.01 22.37
C LYS A 259 1.44 24.09 23.44
N SER A 260 1.13 23.79 24.70
CA SER A 260 1.26 24.75 25.80
C SER A 260 2.71 25.16 26.05
N GLN A 261 3.68 24.29 25.78
CA GLN A 261 5.11 24.60 25.84
C GLN A 261 5.60 25.46 24.66
N GLY A 262 4.77 25.65 23.62
CA GLY A 262 5.07 26.50 22.47
C GLY A 262 6.02 25.85 21.46
N TRP A 263 5.97 24.52 21.29
CA TRP A 263 6.78 23.86 20.27
C TRP A 263 6.37 24.28 18.86
N GLN A 264 7.37 24.40 17.99
CA GLN A 264 7.20 24.73 16.57
C GLN A 264 7.25 23.47 15.69
N LEU A 265 8.05 22.46 16.09
CA LEU A 265 8.20 21.20 15.35
C LEU A 265 8.18 19.99 16.30
N ALA A 266 7.38 18.99 15.96
CA ALA A 266 7.41 17.66 16.59
C ALA A 266 7.88 16.60 15.58
N ILE A 267 8.99 15.93 15.90
CA ILE A 267 9.46 14.74 15.20
C ILE A 267 8.77 13.53 15.82
N VAL A 268 7.88 12.87 15.09
CA VAL A 268 7.05 11.77 15.60
C VAL A 268 7.62 10.45 15.10
N ILE A 269 8.16 9.63 16.00
CA ILE A 269 8.68 8.30 15.70
C ILE A 269 7.58 7.27 15.92
N LEU A 270 7.24 6.50 14.88
CA LEU A 270 6.25 5.44 14.93
C LEU A 270 6.94 4.08 14.91
N ASN A 271 6.85 3.30 16.00
CA ASN A 271 7.43 1.96 16.05
C ASN A 271 6.61 0.94 15.28
N GLU A 272 5.34 1.21 15.03
CA GLU A 272 4.50 0.39 14.17
C GLU A 272 3.69 1.32 13.28
N THR A 273 3.68 1.04 11.98
CA THR A 273 2.89 1.82 11.02
C THR A 273 1.42 1.46 11.13
N VAL A 274 0.79 1.83 12.24
CA VAL A 274 -0.66 1.82 12.36
C VAL A 274 -1.15 3.08 11.65
N ALA A 275 -1.70 2.93 10.44
CA ALA A 275 -2.20 4.04 9.64
C ALA A 275 -3.13 4.98 10.44
N GLN A 276 -3.89 4.42 11.39
CA GLN A 276 -4.76 5.16 12.29
C GLN A 276 -3.99 6.16 13.17
N VAL A 277 -2.86 5.76 13.79
CA VAL A 277 -2.04 6.64 14.64
C VAL A 277 -1.43 7.77 13.80
N TYR A 278 -0.88 7.44 12.63
CA TYR A 278 -0.34 8.44 11.70
C TYR A 278 -1.41 9.47 11.29
N ASN A 279 -2.59 9.00 10.87
CA ASN A 279 -3.70 9.85 10.48
C ASN A 279 -4.15 10.73 11.64
N TYR A 280 -4.21 10.18 12.85
CA TYR A 280 -4.60 10.92 14.03
C TYR A 280 -3.60 12.03 14.41
N VAL A 281 -2.30 11.72 14.38
CA VAL A 281 -1.23 12.71 14.58
C VAL A 281 -1.33 13.82 13.53
N LYS A 282 -1.62 13.48 12.28
CA LYS A 282 -1.80 14.47 11.20
C LYS A 282 -3.04 15.34 11.41
N GLN A 283 -4.15 14.74 11.84
CA GLN A 283 -5.36 15.45 12.19
C GLN A 283 -5.10 16.45 13.32
N LEU A 284 -4.46 16.02 14.41
CA LEU A 284 -4.12 16.88 15.54
C LEU A 284 -3.20 18.03 15.15
N GLY A 285 -2.09 17.73 14.48
CA GLY A 285 -1.10 18.74 14.08
C GLY A 285 -1.65 19.75 13.10
N ASN A 286 -2.27 19.29 12.00
CA ASN A 286 -2.66 20.16 10.89
C ASN A 286 -4.01 20.87 11.13
N GLN A 287 -4.99 20.21 11.76
CA GLN A 287 -6.35 20.75 11.87
C GLN A 287 -6.64 21.38 13.24
N LYS A 288 -6.13 20.80 14.34
CA LYS A 288 -6.53 21.21 15.69
C LYS A 288 -5.54 22.18 16.34
N LEU A 289 -4.24 21.92 16.22
CA LEU A 289 -3.22 22.59 17.03
C LEU A 289 -2.32 23.55 16.24
N GLY A 290 -2.31 23.46 14.91
CA GLY A 290 -1.38 24.20 14.06
C GLY A 290 0.08 23.93 14.45
N LEU A 291 0.40 22.67 14.77
CA LEU A 291 1.74 22.22 15.13
C LEU A 291 2.36 21.48 13.94
N ILE A 292 3.56 21.88 13.53
CA ILE A 292 4.26 21.21 12.44
C ILE A 292 4.73 19.83 12.92
N THR A 293 4.27 18.78 12.23
CA THR A 293 4.64 17.39 12.55
C THR A 293 5.43 16.75 11.41
N GLN A 294 6.55 16.11 11.75
CA GLN A 294 7.30 15.24 10.84
C GLN A 294 7.33 13.83 11.40
N CYS A 295 6.55 12.93 10.80
CA CYS A 295 6.53 11.53 11.21
C CYS A 295 7.63 10.73 10.50
N THR A 296 8.19 9.74 11.19
CA THR A 296 9.15 8.77 10.64
C THR A 296 8.93 7.42 11.31
N SER A 297 9.15 6.32 10.57
CA SER A 297 9.14 4.98 11.16
C SER A 297 10.42 4.75 11.97
N PHE A 298 10.30 4.07 13.11
CA PHE A 298 11.45 3.62 13.88
C PHE A 298 12.33 2.66 13.07
N GLN A 299 11.73 1.70 12.36
CA GLN A 299 12.45 0.75 11.50
C GLN A 299 13.27 1.47 10.43
N ALA A 300 12.75 2.56 9.87
CA ALA A 300 13.48 3.36 8.90
C ALA A 300 14.71 4.03 9.53
N VAL A 301 14.58 4.58 10.74
CA VAL A 301 15.70 5.17 11.49
C VAL A 301 16.74 4.10 11.85
N GLN A 302 16.29 2.96 12.37
CA GLN A 302 17.15 1.82 12.76
C GLN A 302 17.93 1.27 11.56
N LYS A 303 17.25 0.98 10.44
CA LYS A 303 17.85 0.45 9.21
C LYS A 303 18.88 1.41 8.61
N ASN A 304 18.67 2.72 8.73
CA ASN A 304 19.56 3.74 8.20
C ASN A 304 20.54 4.31 9.23
N SER A 305 20.68 3.69 10.40
CA SER A 305 21.57 4.17 11.48
C SER A 305 23.02 4.41 11.03
N GLN A 306 23.54 3.60 10.10
CA GLN A 306 24.88 3.76 9.52
C GLN A 306 24.96 4.76 8.37
N LYS A 307 23.82 5.08 7.74
CA LYS A 307 23.70 6.02 6.61
C LYS A 307 22.75 7.16 6.94
N LEU A 308 22.77 7.60 8.21
CA LEU A 308 21.75 8.50 8.72
C LEU A 308 21.72 9.83 7.98
N HIS A 309 22.87 10.32 7.53
CA HIS A 309 22.96 11.54 6.73
C HIS A 309 22.12 11.49 5.44
N MET A 310 22.08 10.35 4.73
CA MET A 310 21.26 10.18 3.52
C MET A 310 19.77 10.13 3.86
N TYR A 311 19.43 9.54 5.01
CA TYR A 311 18.05 9.49 5.48
C TYR A 311 17.55 10.89 5.87
N VAL A 312 18.38 11.64 6.61
CA VAL A 312 18.08 13.00 7.05
C VAL A 312 18.08 13.99 5.90
N GLU A 313 18.83 13.76 4.81
CA GLU A 313 18.72 14.56 3.58
C GLU A 313 17.27 14.61 3.07
N ASN A 314 16.63 13.44 2.90
CA ASN A 314 15.22 13.37 2.48
C ASN A 314 14.25 13.91 3.54
N LEU A 315 14.57 13.70 4.82
CA LEU A 315 13.74 14.21 5.92
C LEU A 315 13.78 15.75 5.99
N SER A 316 14.95 16.33 5.79
CA SER A 316 15.21 17.77 5.86
C SER A 316 14.43 18.53 4.79
N GLN A 317 14.33 17.98 3.58
CA GLN A 317 13.52 18.56 2.49
C GLN A 317 12.04 18.68 2.89
N LYS A 318 11.50 17.68 3.60
CA LYS A 318 10.11 17.68 4.09
C LYS A 318 9.93 18.64 5.26
N ILE A 319 10.90 18.70 6.17
CA ILE A 319 10.86 19.63 7.31
C ILE A 319 10.89 21.07 6.80
N ASN A 320 11.82 21.40 5.90
CA ASN A 320 11.96 22.76 5.38
C ASN A 320 10.70 23.25 4.68
N ALA A 321 10.10 22.41 3.82
CA ALA A 321 8.85 22.74 3.15
C ALA A 321 7.71 23.02 4.14
N LYS A 322 7.64 22.28 5.25
CA LYS A 322 6.59 22.46 6.27
C LYS A 322 6.77 23.70 7.14
N ILE A 323 8.00 24.16 7.33
CA ILE A 323 8.31 25.40 8.07
C ILE A 323 8.30 26.65 7.17
N GLY A 324 7.79 26.52 5.93
CA GLY A 324 7.68 27.61 4.96
C GLY A 324 8.97 27.92 4.20
N GLY A 325 9.98 27.05 4.27
CA GLY A 325 11.23 27.21 3.54
C GLY A 325 11.15 26.83 2.07
N ILE A 326 12.17 27.24 1.31
CA ILE A 326 12.33 26.95 -0.12
C ILE A 326 13.57 26.07 -0.26
N ASN A 327 13.40 24.84 -0.75
CA ASN A 327 14.51 23.88 -0.88
C ASN A 327 15.47 24.29 -1.99
N GLY A 328 14.99 24.34 -3.23
CA GLY A 328 15.74 24.72 -4.41
C GLY A 328 14.80 25.41 -5.40
N ILE A 329 15.38 26.20 -6.31
CA ILE A 329 14.63 26.96 -7.32
C ILE A 329 15.00 26.41 -8.69
N VAL A 330 13.98 26.06 -9.48
CA VAL A 330 14.16 25.61 -10.86
C VAL A 330 14.14 26.82 -11.78
N ASN A 331 15.15 26.94 -12.65
CA ASN A 331 15.18 27.98 -13.66
C ASN A 331 14.25 27.62 -14.84
N LEU A 332 13.17 28.40 -15.00
CA LEU A 332 12.15 28.18 -16.03
C LEU A 332 12.39 28.96 -17.32
N LYS A 333 13.46 29.77 -17.45
CA LYS A 333 13.69 30.64 -18.62
C LYS A 333 13.69 29.85 -19.94
N THR A 334 14.29 28.66 -19.95
CA THR A 334 14.33 27.82 -21.15
C THR A 334 12.96 27.26 -21.52
N ALA A 335 12.14 26.92 -20.51
CA ALA A 335 10.80 26.38 -20.70
C ALA A 335 9.79 27.47 -21.11
N LEU A 336 9.97 28.68 -20.57
CA LEU A 336 9.13 29.86 -20.82
C LEU A 336 9.84 30.83 -21.77
N SER A 337 10.48 30.32 -22.82
CA SER A 337 11.31 31.11 -23.74
C SER A 337 10.56 32.21 -24.48
N GLN A 338 9.23 32.09 -24.60
CA GLN A 338 8.35 33.08 -25.23
C GLN A 338 7.75 34.08 -24.24
N ALA A 339 7.98 33.90 -22.94
CA ALA A 339 7.47 34.80 -21.91
C ALA A 339 8.31 36.08 -21.82
N SER A 340 7.63 37.21 -21.66
CA SER A 340 8.28 38.46 -21.25
C SER A 340 8.80 38.35 -19.82
N LYS A 341 9.83 39.14 -19.49
CA LYS A 341 10.37 39.23 -18.11
C LYS A 341 9.32 39.67 -17.07
N ASN A 342 8.26 40.36 -17.52
CA ASN A 342 7.20 40.87 -16.65
C ASN A 342 6.00 39.92 -16.54
N ASP A 343 5.99 38.83 -17.30
CA ASP A 343 4.89 37.89 -17.26
C ASP A 343 4.86 37.17 -15.91
N ARG A 344 3.68 37.15 -15.29
CA ARG A 344 3.45 36.45 -14.03
C ARG A 344 2.68 35.18 -14.30
N PHE A 345 3.27 34.07 -13.91
CA PHE A 345 2.66 32.75 -14.07
C PHE A 345 2.20 32.23 -12.71
N MET A 346 1.04 31.58 -12.71
CA MET A 346 0.51 30.83 -11.57
C MET A 346 0.26 29.39 -12.01
N PHE A 347 0.86 28.44 -11.30
CA PHE A 347 0.71 27.02 -11.57
C PHE A 347 -0.32 26.43 -10.61
N PHE A 348 -1.31 25.73 -11.16
CA PHE A 348 -2.31 24.99 -10.39
C PHE A 348 -2.19 23.50 -10.68
N GLY A 349 -2.37 22.69 -9.65
CA GLY A 349 -2.56 21.25 -9.75
C GLY A 349 -3.85 20.86 -9.04
N ALA A 350 -4.62 19.97 -9.65
CA ALA A 350 -5.80 19.34 -9.07
C ALA A 350 -5.67 17.83 -9.30
N ASP A 351 -5.97 17.03 -8.28
CA ASP A 351 -5.95 15.56 -8.28
C ASP A 351 -7.24 15.04 -7.65
#